data_AF-A0A7X7A359-F1
#
_entry.id   AF-A0A7X7A359-F1
#
_cell.length_a   1.000
_cell.length_b   1.000
_cell.length_c   1.000
_cell.angle_alpha   90.00
_cell.angle_beta   90.00
_cell.angle_gamma   90.00
#
_symmetry.space_group_name_H-M   'P 1'
#
loop_
_entity.id
_entity.type
_entity.pdbx_description
1 polymer ?
#
loop_
_entity_poly.entity_id
_entity_poly.type
_entity_poly.pdbx_seq_one_letter_code
_entity_poly.pdbx_strand_id
1 'polypeptide(L)'
;KKEYQNFELYLEWKVAPESNSGIFFHSQEGIVNAIYESGPEYQLIDDKGWPTKLKDSQYSGANYDMHAPQNAEVAPLGEWNKTRLIVNSSHVEHWLNGRKVVEYELWSDDWKALKENSKWKEMPHYGAAKKGHIGLQDHGGLCMFRNIKIREL
;
A
#
# COMPACT_ATOMS: atom_id res chain seq x y z
N LYS A 1 3.88 20.03 1.43
CA LYS A 1 2.79 19.20 0.83
C LYS A 1 1.75 18.90 1.91
N LYS A 2 0.53 18.48 1.56
CA LYS A 2 -0.54 18.19 2.52
C LYS A 2 -0.37 16.82 3.18
N GLU A 3 -0.78 16.71 4.44
CA GLU A 3 -0.84 15.47 5.22
C GLU A 3 -2.29 15.11 5.53
N TYR A 4 -2.59 13.82 5.63
CA TYR A 4 -3.93 13.29 5.84
C TYR A 4 -3.95 12.35 7.04
N GLN A 5 -4.99 12.46 7.86
CA GLN A 5 -5.25 11.57 8.99
C GLN A 5 -6.26 10.49 8.58
N ASN A 6 -7.53 10.87 8.43
CA ASN A 6 -8.57 10.01 7.88
C ASN A 6 -8.86 10.41 6.44
N PHE A 7 -8.94 9.45 5.54
CA PHE A 7 -9.20 9.72 4.14
C PHE A 7 -9.72 8.48 3.41
N GLU A 8 -10.38 8.75 2.29
CA GLU A 8 -10.56 7.80 1.21
C GLU A 8 -9.78 8.29 -0.01
N LEU A 9 -8.83 7.48 -0.45
CA LEU A 9 -8.03 7.69 -1.65
C LEU A 9 -8.57 6.80 -2.76
N TYR A 10 -8.82 7.40 -3.92
CA TYR A 10 -9.10 6.69 -5.17
C TYR A 10 -8.01 7.02 -6.18
N LEU A 11 -7.55 6.01 -6.90
CA LEU A 11 -6.70 6.18 -8.07
C LEU A 11 -6.84 5.02 -9.02
N GLU A 12 -6.39 5.23 -10.26
CA GLU A 12 -6.20 4.18 -11.23
C GLU A 12 -4.71 4.02 -11.52
N TRP A 13 -4.28 2.77 -11.67
CA TRP A 13 -2.90 2.44 -11.94
C TRP A 13 -2.78 1.33 -12.98
N LYS A 14 -1.65 1.29 -13.68
CA LYS A 14 -1.23 0.15 -14.49
C LYS A 14 0.28 0.02 -14.47
N VAL A 15 0.77 -1.20 -14.54
CA VAL A 15 2.20 -1.53 -14.55
C VAL A 15 2.60 -2.15 -15.89
N ALA A 16 3.86 -1.94 -16.28
CA ALA A 16 4.51 -2.69 -17.35
C ALA A 16 5.03 -4.04 -16.80
N PRO A 17 5.49 -4.96 -17.67
CA PRO A 17 6.14 -6.20 -17.21
C PRO A 17 7.28 -5.92 -16.22
N GLU A 18 7.45 -6.82 -15.24
CA GLU A 18 8.54 -6.77 -14.25
C GLU A 18 8.65 -5.42 -13.50
N SER A 19 7.53 -4.71 -13.32
CA SER A 19 7.51 -3.40 -12.66
C SER A 19 7.03 -3.51 -11.21
N ASN A 20 7.54 -2.63 -10.35
CA ASN A 20 7.22 -2.56 -8.93
C ASN A 20 7.01 -1.11 -8.48
N SER A 21 5.92 -0.87 -7.79
CA SER A 21 5.45 0.43 -7.33
C SER A 21 4.61 0.24 -6.08
N GLY A 22 4.21 1.32 -5.43
CA GLY A 22 3.43 1.23 -4.19
C GLY A 22 2.75 2.54 -3.87
N ILE A 23 1.65 2.45 -3.12
CA ILE A 23 0.94 3.61 -2.56
C ILE A 23 1.17 3.61 -1.06
N PHE A 24 1.91 4.58 -0.59
CA PHE A 24 2.20 4.77 0.83
C PHE A 24 1.24 5.77 1.44
N PHE A 25 0.90 5.57 2.72
CA PHE A 25 0.13 6.52 3.49
C PHE A 25 0.70 6.71 4.90
N HIS A 26 0.29 7.80 5.55
CA HIS A 26 0.83 8.24 6.84
C HIS A 26 2.37 8.38 6.87
N SER A 27 3.01 8.47 5.70
CA SER A 27 4.46 8.58 5.59
C SER A 27 4.97 9.88 6.22
N GLN A 28 6.10 9.76 6.91
CA GLN A 28 6.78 10.88 7.56
C GLN A 28 8.00 11.29 6.73
N GLU A 29 8.23 12.58 6.59
CA GLU A 29 9.46 13.13 6.00
C GLU A 29 10.36 13.70 7.12
N GLY A 30 11.68 13.71 6.90
CA GLY A 30 12.64 14.36 7.83
C GLY A 30 13.05 13.55 9.06
N ILE A 31 12.42 12.40 9.33
CA ILE A 31 12.78 11.49 10.42
C ILE A 31 13.20 10.08 9.94
N VAL A 32 13.04 9.82 8.65
CA VAL A 32 13.38 8.55 7.98
C VAL A 32 14.05 8.84 6.64
N ASN A 33 14.83 7.89 6.11
CA ASN A 33 15.54 8.06 4.85
C ASN A 33 14.71 7.66 3.63
N ALA A 34 13.86 6.64 3.80
CA ALA A 34 12.98 6.14 2.76
C ALA A 34 11.52 6.09 3.24
N ILE A 35 10.60 6.29 2.30
CA ILE A 35 9.16 6.37 2.58
C ILE A 35 8.62 5.11 3.30
N TYR A 36 9.17 3.94 2.95
CA TYR A 36 8.78 2.65 3.50
C TYR A 36 9.20 2.44 4.96
N GLU A 37 10.10 3.27 5.49
CA GLU A 37 10.53 3.18 6.89
C GLU A 37 9.47 3.75 7.84
N SER A 38 8.49 4.50 7.32
CA SER A 38 7.43 5.14 8.10
C SER A 38 6.01 4.80 7.64
N GLY A 39 5.74 4.76 6.34
CA GLY A 39 4.40 4.53 5.81
C GLY A 39 4.10 3.05 5.57
N PRO A 40 2.91 2.55 5.95
CA PRO A 40 2.38 1.31 5.38
C PRO A 40 2.13 1.47 3.87
N GLU A 41 2.11 0.34 3.15
CA GLU A 41 2.15 0.31 1.68
C GLU A 41 1.03 -0.56 1.13
N TYR A 42 0.22 0.01 0.23
CA TYR A 42 -0.57 -0.77 -0.72
C TYR A 42 0.35 -1.14 -1.90
N GLN A 43 0.60 -2.43 -2.08
CA GLN A 43 1.52 -2.95 -3.08
C GLN A 43 0.95 -2.88 -4.51
N LEU A 44 1.80 -2.51 -5.49
CA LEU A 44 1.51 -2.53 -6.93
C LEU A 44 2.66 -3.23 -7.69
N ILE A 45 2.45 -4.44 -8.17
CA ILE A 45 3.52 -5.23 -8.80
C ILE A 45 3.00 -6.02 -10.00
N ASP A 46 3.90 -6.44 -10.89
CA ASP A 46 3.60 -7.47 -11.89
C ASP A 46 3.46 -8.85 -11.20
N ASP A 47 2.28 -9.12 -10.63
CA ASP A 47 1.97 -10.33 -9.85
C ASP A 47 2.35 -11.65 -10.56
N LYS A 48 2.30 -11.68 -11.90
CA LYS A 48 2.52 -12.90 -12.68
C LYS A 48 3.91 -12.96 -13.31
N GLY A 49 4.49 -11.80 -13.63
CA GLY A 49 5.77 -11.70 -14.33
C GLY A 49 6.96 -11.30 -13.45
N TRP A 50 6.76 -11.05 -12.15
CA TRP A 50 7.86 -10.68 -11.26
C TRP A 50 8.95 -11.77 -11.23
N PRO A 51 10.24 -11.41 -11.41
CA PRO A 51 11.32 -12.39 -11.63
C PRO A 51 11.66 -13.24 -10.40
N THR A 52 11.22 -12.84 -9.20
CA THR A 52 11.46 -13.59 -7.97
C THR A 52 10.17 -14.10 -7.36
N LYS A 53 10.28 -15.16 -6.53
CA LYS A 53 9.12 -15.68 -5.82
C LYS A 53 8.62 -14.65 -4.80
N LEU A 54 7.37 -14.22 -4.98
CA LEU A 54 6.67 -13.36 -4.03
C LEU A 54 6.11 -14.19 -2.87
N LYS A 55 6.12 -13.61 -1.66
CA LYS A 55 5.27 -14.04 -0.55
C LYS A 55 3.83 -13.57 -0.80
N ASP A 56 2.86 -14.20 -0.16
CA ASP A 56 1.45 -13.85 -0.29
C ASP A 56 1.16 -12.36 0.05
N SER A 57 1.89 -11.80 1.02
CA SER A 57 1.82 -10.39 1.42
C SER A 57 2.62 -9.42 0.54
N GLN A 58 3.10 -9.87 -0.63
CA GLN A 58 3.85 -9.07 -1.59
C GLN A 58 3.16 -8.95 -2.96
N TYR A 59 1.97 -9.53 -3.12
CA TYR A 59 1.14 -9.38 -4.32
C TYR A 59 0.35 -8.06 -4.31
N SER A 60 -0.11 -7.63 -5.49
CA SER A 60 -0.85 -6.37 -5.63
C SER A 60 -2.09 -6.31 -4.75
N GLY A 61 -2.30 -5.18 -4.09
CA GLY A 61 -3.38 -4.99 -3.11
C GLY A 61 -3.06 -5.42 -1.69
N ALA A 62 -1.94 -6.10 -1.46
CA ALA A 62 -1.43 -6.39 -0.13
C ALA A 62 -1.22 -5.10 0.68
N ASN A 63 -1.29 -5.23 2.01
CA ASN A 63 -0.51 -4.37 2.88
C ASN A 63 0.88 -5.00 3.00
N TYR A 64 1.89 -4.38 2.36
CA TYR A 64 3.16 -5.02 2.05
C TYR A 64 3.83 -5.66 3.28
N ASP A 65 4.12 -6.97 3.18
CA ASP A 65 4.74 -7.81 4.22
C ASP A 65 3.97 -7.84 5.56
N MET A 66 2.70 -7.42 5.56
CA MET A 66 1.82 -7.42 6.75
C MET A 66 0.53 -8.22 6.52
N HIS A 67 -0.23 -7.95 5.46
CA HIS A 67 -1.47 -8.65 5.16
C HIS A 67 -1.56 -9.01 3.68
N ALA A 68 -1.76 -10.30 3.40
CA ALA A 68 -1.99 -10.81 2.06
C ALA A 68 -3.40 -10.45 1.56
N PRO A 69 -3.55 -10.04 0.29
CA PRO A 69 -4.84 -9.75 -0.28
C PRO A 69 -5.65 -11.03 -0.50
N GLN A 70 -6.94 -10.97 -0.22
CA GLN A 70 -7.88 -12.06 -0.42
C GLN A 70 -8.74 -11.80 -1.67
N ASN A 71 -8.89 -12.80 -2.53
CA ASN A 71 -9.69 -12.71 -3.76
C ASN A 71 -9.31 -11.52 -4.67
N ALA A 72 -8.02 -11.14 -4.68
CA ALA A 72 -7.52 -10.10 -5.55
C ALA A 72 -7.48 -10.57 -7.01
N GLU A 73 -8.05 -9.74 -7.89
CA GLU A 73 -8.04 -9.95 -9.33
C GLU A 73 -7.44 -8.70 -9.98
N VAL A 74 -6.15 -8.77 -10.28
CA VAL A 74 -5.43 -7.72 -11.01
C VAL A 74 -5.80 -7.82 -12.49
N ALA A 75 -6.08 -6.67 -13.10
CA ALA A 75 -6.29 -6.56 -14.54
C ALA A 75 -5.03 -7.02 -15.31
N PRO A 76 -5.17 -7.56 -16.53
CA PRO A 76 -4.04 -7.89 -17.38
C PRO A 76 -3.07 -6.71 -17.58
N LEU A 77 -1.80 -7.02 -17.86
CA LEU A 77 -0.79 -5.98 -18.16
C LEU A 77 -1.27 -5.06 -19.30
N GLY A 78 -1.07 -3.76 -19.11
CA GLY A 78 -1.53 -2.73 -20.04
C GLY A 78 -2.94 -2.19 -19.74
N GLU A 79 -3.76 -2.91 -18.97
CA GLU A 79 -5.08 -2.46 -18.51
C GLU A 79 -5.01 -1.72 -17.18
N TRP A 80 -6.02 -0.88 -16.92
CA TRP A 80 -6.09 -0.06 -15.72
C TRP A 80 -6.78 -0.80 -14.57
N ASN A 81 -6.08 -0.90 -13.45
CA ASN A 81 -6.64 -1.27 -12.17
C ASN A 81 -7.22 -0.05 -11.46
N LYS A 82 -8.28 -0.26 -10.67
CA LYS A 82 -8.91 0.76 -9.83
C LYS A 82 -8.67 0.42 -8.38
N THR A 83 -8.09 1.35 -7.62
CA THR A 83 -7.86 1.18 -6.19
C THR A 83 -8.67 2.17 -5.38
N ARG A 84 -9.27 1.69 -4.29
CA ARG A 84 -9.75 2.53 -3.19
C ARG A 84 -9.00 2.14 -1.93
N LEU A 85 -8.41 3.10 -1.25
CA LEU A 85 -7.75 2.94 0.04
C LEU A 85 -8.50 3.80 1.05
N ILE A 86 -9.12 3.17 2.03
CA ILE A 86 -9.85 3.85 3.10
C ILE A 86 -9.02 3.74 4.37
N VAL A 87 -8.73 4.87 4.98
CA VAL A 87 -8.07 4.96 6.29
C VAL A 87 -8.95 5.82 7.17
N ASN A 88 -9.56 5.23 8.18
CA ASN A 88 -10.47 5.92 9.09
C ASN A 88 -10.11 5.57 10.54
N SER A 89 -9.46 6.50 11.24
CA SER A 89 -8.82 6.25 12.53
C SER A 89 -7.80 5.11 12.41
N SER A 90 -7.97 4.01 13.15
CA SER A 90 -7.15 2.80 13.04
C SER A 90 -7.59 1.86 11.91
N HIS A 91 -8.85 1.98 11.45
CA HIS A 91 -9.42 1.03 10.49
C HIS A 91 -8.92 1.31 9.08
N VAL A 92 -8.40 0.29 8.40
CA VAL A 92 -7.89 0.41 7.02
C VAL A 92 -8.49 -0.67 6.14
N GLU A 93 -8.96 -0.26 4.96
CA GLU A 93 -9.43 -1.15 3.90
C GLU A 93 -8.66 -0.91 2.60
N HIS A 94 -8.22 -1.99 1.97
CA HIS A 94 -7.71 -1.97 0.60
C HIS A 94 -8.76 -2.58 -0.33
N TRP A 95 -9.08 -1.85 -1.40
CA TRP A 95 -9.97 -2.32 -2.45
C TRP A 95 -9.26 -2.33 -3.80
N LEU A 96 -9.42 -3.42 -4.53
CA LEU A 96 -8.91 -3.61 -5.88
C LEU A 96 -10.06 -3.98 -6.81
N ASN A 97 -10.24 -3.22 -7.89
CA ASN A 97 -11.24 -3.47 -8.94
C ASN A 97 -12.66 -3.71 -8.40
N GLY A 98 -13.03 -2.99 -7.34
CA GLY A 98 -14.36 -3.06 -6.73
C GLY A 98 -14.53 -4.14 -5.66
N ARG A 99 -13.49 -4.92 -5.35
CA ARG A 99 -13.50 -5.92 -4.27
C ARG A 99 -12.63 -5.46 -3.10
N LYS A 100 -13.12 -5.63 -1.86
CA LYS A 100 -12.28 -5.47 -0.66
C LYS A 100 -11.34 -6.67 -0.58
N VAL A 101 -10.03 -6.41 -0.57
CA VAL A 101 -9.00 -7.46 -0.58
C VAL A 101 -8.21 -7.53 0.71
N VAL A 102 -8.12 -6.44 1.47
CA VAL A 102 -7.48 -6.39 2.80
C VAL A 102 -8.31 -5.49 3.72
N GLU A 103 -8.39 -5.88 5.00
CA GLU A 103 -9.01 -5.12 6.07
C GLU A 103 -8.26 -5.39 7.38
N TYR A 104 -7.89 -4.34 8.12
CA TYR A 104 -7.16 -4.47 9.38
C TYR A 104 -7.30 -3.22 10.26
N GLU A 105 -6.88 -3.36 11.52
CA GLU A 105 -6.78 -2.27 12.49
C GLU A 105 -5.32 -1.94 12.77
N LEU A 106 -4.88 -0.74 12.38
CA LEU A 106 -3.60 -0.18 12.79
C LEU A 106 -3.51 -0.13 14.32
N TRP A 107 -2.32 -0.42 14.84
CA TRP A 107 -2.00 -0.36 16.27
C TRP A 107 -2.76 -1.33 17.18
N SER A 108 -3.57 -2.22 16.62
CA SER A 108 -4.11 -3.39 17.32
C SER A 108 -2.96 -4.31 17.78
N ASP A 109 -3.26 -5.24 18.68
CA ASP A 109 -2.27 -6.23 19.11
C ASP A 109 -1.89 -7.17 17.96
N ASP A 110 -2.84 -7.49 17.07
CA ASP A 110 -2.57 -8.23 15.84
C ASP A 110 -1.60 -7.48 14.91
N TRP A 111 -1.80 -6.16 14.74
CA TRP A 111 -0.87 -5.32 13.96
C TRP A 111 0.55 -5.32 14.54
N LYS A 112 0.66 -5.18 15.87
CA LYS A 112 1.97 -5.20 16.56
C LYS A 112 2.63 -6.57 16.40
N ALA A 113 1.88 -7.65 16.57
CA ALA A 113 2.37 -9.01 16.40
C ALA A 113 2.84 -9.28 14.96
N LEU A 114 2.08 -8.84 13.96
CA LEU A 114 2.49 -8.92 12.56
C LEU A 114 3.77 -8.13 12.30
N LYS A 115 3.88 -6.90 12.83
CA LYS A 115 5.06 -6.05 12.64
C LYS A 115 6.30 -6.74 13.18
N GLU A 116 6.20 -7.30 14.39
CA GLU A 116 7.28 -8.03 15.06
C GLU A 116 7.74 -9.27 14.28
N ASN A 117 6.86 -9.87 13.48
CA ASN A 117 7.14 -11.04 12.64
C ASN A 117 7.37 -10.71 11.15
N SER A 118 7.47 -9.42 10.80
CA SER A 118 7.69 -8.94 9.44
C SER A 118 9.10 -8.36 9.26
N LYS A 119 9.44 -7.95 8.04
CA LYS A 119 10.68 -7.20 7.77
C LYS A 119 10.72 -5.83 8.48
N TRP A 120 9.58 -5.36 9.02
CA TRP A 120 9.43 -4.05 9.66
C TRP A 120 9.72 -4.06 11.16
N LYS A 121 10.10 -5.21 11.73
CA LYS A 121 10.42 -5.36 13.16
C LYS A 121 11.32 -4.24 13.66
N GLU A 122 12.47 -4.07 13.02
CA GLU A 122 13.53 -3.11 13.39
C GLU A 122 13.27 -1.68 12.88
N MET A 123 12.09 -1.39 12.30
CA MET A 123 11.73 -0.06 11.81
C MET A 123 10.85 0.65 12.85
N PRO A 124 11.40 1.55 13.68
CA PRO A 124 10.68 2.15 14.81
C PRO A 124 9.54 3.09 14.36
N HIS A 125 9.65 3.68 13.18
CA HIS A 125 8.67 4.65 12.67
C HIS A 125 7.59 4.02 11.78
N TYR A 126 7.74 2.75 11.39
CA TYR A 126 6.83 2.07 10.47
C TYR A 126 5.41 1.97 11.05
N GLY A 127 4.44 2.57 10.35
CA GLY A 127 3.04 2.55 10.70
C GLY A 127 2.71 3.23 12.04
N ALA A 128 3.63 4.01 12.61
CA ALA A 128 3.47 4.60 13.95
C ALA A 128 2.67 5.92 13.93
N ALA A 129 2.74 6.67 12.83
CA ALA A 129 2.07 7.96 12.70
C ALA A 129 0.57 7.78 12.44
N LYS A 130 -0.25 8.68 12.99
CA LYS A 130 -1.70 8.73 12.74
C LYS A 130 -2.09 9.67 11.59
N LYS A 131 -1.11 10.41 11.07
CA LYS A 131 -1.25 11.42 10.03
C LYS A 131 0.08 11.53 9.31
N GLY A 132 0.04 11.70 7.99
CA GLY A 132 1.24 11.91 7.19
C GLY A 132 0.92 12.06 5.71
N HIS A 133 1.94 11.99 4.88
CA HIS A 133 1.81 12.15 3.43
C HIS A 133 1.28 10.88 2.75
N ILE A 134 0.71 11.08 1.56
CA ILE A 134 0.51 10.01 0.57
C ILE A 134 1.69 10.04 -0.40
N GLY A 135 2.29 8.88 -0.65
CA GLY A 135 3.39 8.74 -1.60
C GLY A 135 3.09 7.68 -2.67
N LEU A 136 3.59 7.92 -3.87
CA LEU A 136 3.60 6.94 -4.96
C LEU A 136 5.05 6.59 -5.23
N GLN A 137 5.41 5.32 -5.10
CA GLN A 137 6.78 4.86 -5.28
C GLN A 137 7.03 4.42 -6.72
N ASP A 138 8.20 4.76 -7.25
CA ASP A 138 8.81 4.08 -8.38
C ASP A 138 9.98 3.25 -7.85
N HIS A 139 9.90 1.92 -8.03
CA HIS A 139 10.92 0.99 -7.56
C HIS A 139 11.38 0.05 -8.69
N GLY A 140 11.42 0.59 -9.92
CA GLY A 140 11.88 -0.11 -11.11
C GLY A 140 10.74 -0.50 -12.05
N GLY A 141 11.03 -0.41 -13.34
CA GLY A 141 10.05 -0.60 -14.41
C GLY A 141 9.22 0.66 -14.68
N LEU A 142 7.99 0.49 -15.16
CA LEU A 142 7.08 1.59 -15.47
C LEU A 142 5.72 1.36 -14.80
N CYS A 143 5.37 2.26 -13.89
CA CYS A 143 4.04 2.37 -13.32
C CYS A 143 3.41 3.70 -13.76
N MET A 144 2.14 3.66 -14.17
CA MET A 144 1.39 4.82 -14.64
C MET A 144 0.17 5.02 -13.75
N PHE A 145 -0.09 6.26 -13.36
CA PHE A 145 -1.21 6.65 -12.51
C PHE A 145 -2.12 7.64 -13.20
N ARG A 146 -3.43 7.56 -12.92
CA ARG A 146 -4.41 8.58 -13.32
C ARG A 146 -5.58 8.64 -12.35
N ASN A 147 -6.45 9.64 -12.54
CA ASN A 147 -7.68 9.81 -11.78
C ASN A 147 -7.49 9.79 -10.26
N ILE A 148 -6.40 10.39 -9.77
CA ILE A 148 -6.06 10.44 -8.35
C ILE A 148 -7.00 11.46 -7.67
N LYS A 149 -7.78 10.98 -6.70
CA LYS A 149 -8.76 11.76 -5.95
C LYS A 149 -8.67 11.37 -4.49
N ILE A 150 -8.75 12.35 -3.60
CA ILE A 150 -8.74 12.11 -2.16
C ILE A 150 -9.87 12.89 -1.49
N ARG A 151 -10.55 12.26 -0.54
CA ARG A 151 -11.57 12.86 0.32
C ARG A 151 -11.17 12.62 1.77
N GLU A 152 -11.13 13.66 2.58
CA GLU A 152 -10.96 13.53 4.04
C GLU A 152 -12.25 13.00 4.68
N LEU A 153 -12.11 12.21 5.75
CA LEU A 153 -13.22 11.58 6.48
C LEU A 153 -13.39 12.15 7.90
#